data_AF-A0A0D2LMT3-F1
#
_entry.id   AF-A0A0D2LMT3-F1
#
_cell.length_a   1.000
_cell.length_b   1.000
_cell.length_c   1.000
_cell.angle_alpha   90.00
_cell.angle_beta   90.00
_cell.angle_gamma   90.00
#
_symmetry.space_group_name_H-M   'P 1'
#
loop_
_entity.id
_entity.type
_entity.pdbx_description
1 polymer ?
#
loop_
_entity_poly.entity_id
_entity_poly.type
_entity_poly.pdbx_seq_one_letter_code
_entity_poly.pdbx_strand_id
1 'polypeptide(L)'
;MLKQASQVLCDEELANGRTGGAKMASSGWVGRGGAGAYACADCLDALLEALTAAFASREPLWRDGPPASRGYRLFVHKERVQSYNGLVEAPTLSYWCFVPGVALHRLLARRVRSLLLTSGTLSPLDSFAAELQLGFKHTLENPHIVEQHQVWVGVVPSGPTGASLNSSYASRSTQRYRDDLGNALVNFARAVPDGLLVFFPAYSVMTSCLEHWKAPPALGGASVWERICRYKAPVVEPREAASFPAAILDYKAKLDDPALGGAVFFAVCRGKVSEGIDFSDRAGRGVVVTGIPFSATHDPAVRLQRQVLDDELRSGPSGLTRGKGVSGEQWYVQQAARAVNQAMGRIIRHRWGLRGEGDGCAGAHGGVRTAW
;
A
#
# COMPACT_ATOMS: atom_id res chain seq x y z
N MET A 1 12.77 -18.02 -19.35
CA MET A 1 13.08 -16.97 -18.33
C MET A 1 13.78 -15.74 -18.92
N LEU A 2 14.48 -15.79 -20.07
CA LEU A 2 15.08 -14.59 -20.71
C LEU A 2 14.14 -13.68 -21.53
N LYS A 3 13.01 -14.17 -22.07
CA LYS A 3 12.04 -13.30 -22.78
C LYS A 3 11.41 -12.22 -21.88
N GLN A 4 11.44 -12.38 -20.55
CA GLN A 4 10.86 -11.42 -19.59
C GLN A 4 11.88 -10.45 -18.96
N ALA A 5 13.17 -10.70 -19.13
CA ALA A 5 14.26 -9.82 -18.68
C ALA A 5 14.70 -8.86 -19.80
N SER A 6 14.64 -9.28 -21.07
CA SER A 6 14.94 -8.43 -22.23
C SER A 6 13.81 -7.46 -22.60
N GLN A 7 12.60 -7.63 -22.04
CA GLN A 7 11.39 -6.90 -22.47
C GLN A 7 11.21 -5.51 -21.84
N VAL A 8 12.13 -5.02 -21.00
CA VAL A 8 11.97 -3.72 -20.31
C VAL A 8 13.02 -2.68 -20.74
N LEU A 9 13.95 -3.04 -21.63
CA LEU A 9 14.94 -2.09 -22.17
C LEU A 9 14.71 -1.69 -23.62
N CYS A 10 13.66 -2.20 -24.29
CA CYS A 10 13.34 -1.82 -25.66
C CYS A 10 11.82 -1.65 -25.80
N ASP A 11 11.31 -0.44 -25.58
CA ASP A 11 10.09 0.06 -26.25
C ASP A 11 10.01 1.61 -26.15
N GLU A 12 10.44 2.23 -25.04
CA GLU A 12 10.44 3.70 -24.92
C GLU A 12 11.67 4.40 -25.55
N GLU A 13 12.84 3.76 -25.57
CA GLU A 13 14.07 4.37 -26.11
C GLU A 13 14.18 4.28 -27.66
N LEU A 14 13.40 3.40 -28.31
CA LEU A 14 13.34 3.32 -29.79
C LEU A 14 12.37 4.36 -30.40
N ALA A 15 11.44 4.91 -29.60
CA ALA A 15 10.45 5.87 -30.09
C ALA A 15 10.96 7.34 -30.10
N ASN A 16 11.96 7.68 -29.27
CA ASN A 16 12.37 9.08 -29.05
C ASN A 16 13.83 9.43 -29.44
N GLY A 17 14.53 8.56 -30.17
CA GLY A 17 15.92 8.78 -30.58
C GLY A 17 16.11 9.62 -31.84
N ARG A 18 15.68 10.89 -31.85
CA ARG A 18 16.22 11.89 -32.79
C ARG A 18 16.65 13.15 -32.02
N THR A 19 17.92 13.50 -32.23
CA THR A 19 18.63 14.73 -31.88
C THR A 19 19.31 14.78 -30.51
N GLY A 20 20.59 15.12 -30.51
CA GLY A 20 21.38 15.40 -29.31
C GLY A 20 22.78 14.79 -29.34
N GLY A 21 23.64 15.23 -30.27
CA GLY A 21 25.02 14.78 -30.35
C GLY A 21 25.87 15.27 -29.17
N ALA A 22 26.68 14.38 -28.63
CA ALA A 22 27.90 14.72 -27.89
C ALA A 22 28.99 13.71 -28.26
N LYS A 23 29.99 14.19 -29.01
CA LYS A 23 31.23 13.49 -29.29
C LYS A 23 31.98 13.29 -27.97
N MET A 24 32.27 12.05 -27.60
CA MET A 24 33.42 11.76 -26.72
C MET A 24 34.49 11.02 -27.53
N ALA A 25 35.70 11.55 -27.42
CA ALA A 25 36.86 11.17 -28.17
C ALA A 25 37.28 9.72 -27.90
N SER A 26 37.59 9.03 -29.00
CA SER A 26 38.17 7.71 -29.05
C SER A 26 39.62 7.72 -28.62
N SER A 27 39.99 6.85 -27.67
CA SER A 27 41.32 6.25 -27.62
C SER A 27 41.18 4.73 -27.49
N GLY A 28 41.24 4.08 -28.66
CA GLY A 28 42.00 2.84 -28.84
C GLY A 28 41.41 1.52 -28.36
N TRP A 29 40.27 1.08 -28.91
CA TRP A 29 40.01 -0.36 -29.15
C TRP A 29 39.38 -0.51 -30.53
N VAL A 30 40.21 -0.71 -31.55
CA VAL A 30 39.78 -1.10 -32.89
C VAL A 30 39.58 -2.62 -32.88
N GLY A 31 38.35 -3.04 -32.63
CA GLY A 31 37.87 -4.41 -32.85
C GLY A 31 36.61 -4.35 -33.71
N ARG A 32 36.64 -5.04 -34.85
CA ARG A 32 35.64 -5.01 -35.93
C ARG A 32 34.21 -5.27 -35.44
N GLY A 33 33.26 -4.64 -36.14
CA GLY A 33 31.86 -4.55 -35.77
C GLY A 33 31.11 -5.88 -35.71
N GLY A 34 30.02 -5.87 -34.94
CA GLY A 34 28.99 -6.91 -34.95
C GLY A 34 28.89 -7.79 -33.70
N ALA A 35 29.90 -7.87 -32.84
CA ALA A 35 29.98 -8.87 -31.75
C ALA A 35 29.71 -8.34 -30.33
N GLY A 36 29.59 -7.02 -30.12
CA GLY A 36 29.54 -6.43 -28.77
C GLY A 36 28.23 -6.62 -28.00
N ALA A 37 27.09 -6.71 -28.69
CA ALA A 37 25.80 -6.89 -28.04
C ALA A 37 25.56 -8.35 -27.60
N TYR A 38 26.02 -9.32 -28.39
CA TYR A 38 25.92 -10.75 -28.09
C TYR A 38 26.87 -11.15 -26.95
N ALA A 39 28.11 -10.65 -26.96
CA ALA A 39 29.07 -10.93 -25.88
C ALA A 39 28.65 -10.36 -24.51
N CYS A 40 27.89 -9.25 -24.48
CA CYS A 40 27.37 -8.68 -23.24
C CYS A 40 26.23 -9.53 -22.65
N ALA A 41 25.36 -10.09 -23.50
CA ALA A 41 24.31 -11.01 -23.10
C ALA A 41 24.88 -12.32 -22.55
N ASP A 42 25.88 -12.90 -23.24
CA ASP A 42 26.55 -14.13 -22.80
C ASP A 42 27.28 -13.93 -21.45
N CYS A 43 27.88 -12.75 -21.23
CA CYS A 43 28.47 -12.39 -19.94
C CYS A 43 27.42 -12.23 -18.83
N LEU A 44 26.24 -11.67 -19.14
CA LEU A 44 25.14 -11.56 -18.18
C LEU A 44 24.53 -12.92 -17.83
N ASP A 45 24.41 -13.81 -18.82
CA ASP A 45 23.90 -15.16 -18.63
C ASP A 45 24.89 -16.01 -17.83
N ALA A 46 26.19 -15.92 -18.14
CA ALA A 46 27.23 -16.56 -17.35
C ALA A 46 27.30 -16.01 -15.90
N LEU A 47 27.11 -14.70 -15.72
CA LEU A 47 27.03 -14.08 -14.40
C LEU A 47 25.77 -14.53 -13.65
N LEU A 48 24.62 -14.61 -14.34
CA LEU A 48 23.36 -15.09 -13.77
C LEU A 48 23.47 -16.56 -13.39
N GLU A 49 24.08 -17.40 -14.22
CA GLU A 49 24.35 -18.81 -13.92
C GLU A 49 25.32 -18.95 -12.75
N ALA A 50 26.40 -18.16 -12.72
CA ALA A 50 27.34 -18.14 -11.61
C ALA A 50 26.69 -17.65 -10.30
N LEU A 51 25.84 -16.62 -10.34
CA LEU A 51 25.11 -16.13 -9.17
C LEU A 51 24.01 -17.10 -8.76
N THR A 52 23.31 -17.69 -9.71
CA THR A 52 22.33 -18.75 -9.44
C THR A 52 23.04 -19.96 -8.86
N ALA A 53 24.25 -20.32 -9.28
CA ALA A 53 25.04 -21.41 -8.72
C ALA A 53 25.61 -21.05 -7.33
N ALA A 54 26.13 -19.83 -7.17
CA ALA A 54 26.72 -19.35 -5.92
C ALA A 54 25.67 -19.14 -4.82
N PHE A 55 24.48 -18.70 -5.19
CA PHE A 55 23.33 -18.52 -4.30
C PHE A 55 22.28 -19.63 -4.41
N ALA A 56 22.51 -20.65 -5.27
CA ALA A 56 21.94 -21.98 -5.09
C ALA A 56 22.62 -22.61 -3.89
N SER A 57 22.36 -22.05 -2.70
CA SER A 57 22.51 -22.84 -1.50
C SER A 57 21.68 -24.10 -1.73
N ARG A 58 22.35 -25.23 -1.94
CA ARG A 58 21.73 -26.56 -1.87
C ARG A 58 21.13 -26.81 -0.49
N GLU A 59 21.40 -25.92 0.47
CA GLU A 59 20.70 -25.85 1.73
C GLU A 59 19.19 -25.83 1.49
N PRO A 60 18.51 -26.89 1.92
CA PRO A 60 17.07 -26.95 1.82
C PRO A 60 16.48 -25.95 2.81
N LEU A 61 15.34 -25.37 2.44
CA LEU A 61 14.67 -24.35 3.24
C LEU A 61 14.37 -24.82 4.67
N TRP A 62 14.05 -26.10 4.80
CA TRP A 62 13.93 -26.87 6.05
C TRP A 62 14.41 -28.30 5.76
N ARG A 63 14.51 -29.17 6.78
CA ARG A 63 14.98 -30.56 6.57
C ARG A 63 14.17 -31.27 5.47
N ASP A 64 14.87 -31.72 4.43
CA ASP A 64 14.28 -32.38 3.24
C ASP A 64 13.30 -31.49 2.43
N GLY A 65 13.37 -30.17 2.59
CA GLY A 65 12.62 -29.18 1.82
C GLY A 65 13.27 -28.83 0.48
N PRO A 66 12.56 -28.10 -0.40
CA PRO A 66 13.14 -27.61 -1.64
C PRO A 66 14.25 -26.56 -1.39
N PRO A 67 15.14 -26.30 -2.37
CA PRO A 67 16.22 -25.33 -2.23
C PRO A 67 15.69 -23.92 -1.94
N ALA A 68 16.32 -23.22 -0.99
CA ALA A 68 15.93 -21.85 -0.64
C ALA A 68 16.05 -20.88 -1.84
N SER A 69 16.95 -21.17 -2.80
CA SER A 69 17.16 -20.38 -4.02
C SER A 69 15.92 -20.18 -4.87
N ARG A 70 14.93 -21.07 -4.76
CA ARG A 70 13.63 -20.93 -5.45
C ARG A 70 12.86 -19.67 -5.03
N GLY A 71 13.09 -19.20 -3.80
CA GLY A 71 12.50 -17.99 -3.25
C GLY A 71 13.18 -16.70 -3.69
N TYR A 72 14.26 -16.76 -4.48
CA TYR A 72 15.03 -15.59 -4.89
C TYR A 72 14.89 -15.30 -6.38
N ARG A 73 15.05 -14.03 -6.78
CA ARG A 73 15.22 -13.65 -8.19
C ARG A 73 16.36 -12.64 -8.34
N LEU A 74 17.14 -12.81 -9.41
CA LEU A 74 18.10 -11.82 -9.86
C LEU A 74 17.39 -10.83 -10.79
N PHE A 75 17.67 -9.55 -10.63
CA PHE A 75 17.03 -8.48 -11.37
C PHE A 75 18.04 -7.36 -11.67
N VAL A 76 18.09 -6.93 -12.94
CA VAL A 76 18.93 -5.81 -13.37
C VAL A 76 18.04 -4.63 -13.72
N HIS A 77 18.36 -3.45 -13.19
CA HIS A 77 17.60 -2.23 -13.43
C HIS A 77 18.47 -1.00 -13.28
N LYS A 78 17.93 0.18 -13.62
CA LYS A 78 18.55 1.46 -13.27
C LYS A 78 17.97 1.91 -11.94
N GLU A 79 18.84 2.28 -11.01
CA GLU A 79 18.45 2.86 -9.72
C GLU A 79 19.08 4.23 -9.56
N ARG A 80 18.37 5.16 -8.91
CA ARG A 80 18.93 6.46 -8.54
C ARG A 80 19.78 6.30 -7.30
N VAL A 81 21.09 6.39 -7.48
CA VAL A 81 22.07 6.25 -6.41
C VAL A 81 22.59 7.63 -6.03
N GLN A 82 22.74 7.87 -4.72
CA GLN A 82 23.35 9.10 -4.22
C GLN A 82 24.83 9.14 -4.63
N SER A 83 25.19 10.12 -5.45
CA SER A 83 26.57 10.44 -5.80
C SER A 83 27.00 11.77 -5.14
N TYR A 84 28.29 12.07 -5.20
CA TYR A 84 28.86 13.31 -4.67
C TYR A 84 28.23 14.57 -5.31
N ASN A 85 27.79 14.47 -6.57
CA ASN A 85 27.15 15.55 -7.34
C ASN A 85 25.61 15.47 -7.39
N GLY A 86 24.99 14.67 -6.51
CA GLY A 86 23.54 14.46 -6.49
C GLY A 86 23.14 13.06 -6.96
N LEU A 87 21.85 12.89 -7.28
CA LEU A 87 21.30 11.59 -7.68
C LEU A 87 21.64 11.28 -9.14
N VAL A 88 22.28 10.14 -9.38
CA VAL A 88 22.61 9.64 -10.73
C VAL A 88 21.95 8.28 -10.93
N GLU A 89 21.45 8.01 -12.13
CA GLU A 89 20.95 6.68 -12.49
C GLU A 89 22.13 5.77 -12.85
N ALA A 90 22.24 4.67 -12.10
CA ALA A 90 23.29 3.67 -12.30
C ALA A 90 22.66 2.29 -12.59
N PRO A 91 23.29 1.46 -13.44
CA PRO A 91 22.92 0.06 -13.56
C PRO A 91 23.14 -0.65 -12.21
N THR A 92 22.07 -1.24 -11.68
CA THR A 92 22.04 -1.98 -10.42
C THR A 92 21.64 -3.42 -10.68
N LEU A 93 22.46 -4.33 -10.15
CA LEU A 93 22.16 -5.75 -10.04
C LEU A 93 21.60 -6.04 -8.65
N SER A 94 20.38 -6.55 -8.58
CA SER A 94 19.69 -6.89 -7.34
C SER A 94 19.41 -8.37 -7.25
N TYR A 95 19.59 -8.92 -6.05
CA TYR A 95 19.23 -10.29 -5.71
C TYR A 95 18.23 -10.27 -4.55
N TRP A 96 16.95 -10.48 -4.87
CA TRP A 96 15.85 -10.29 -3.92
C TRP A 96 15.25 -11.61 -3.47
N CYS A 97 14.95 -11.71 -2.17
CA CYS A 97 14.18 -12.80 -1.60
C CYS A 97 12.69 -12.41 -1.55
N PHE A 98 11.86 -13.24 -2.17
CA PHE A 98 10.40 -13.07 -2.29
C PHE A 98 9.62 -14.03 -1.37
N VAL A 99 10.36 -14.77 -0.53
CA VAL A 99 9.82 -15.82 0.31
C VAL A 99 10.27 -15.60 1.75
N PRO A 100 9.38 -15.11 2.64
CA PRO A 100 9.76 -14.83 4.02
C PRO A 100 10.10 -16.10 4.83
N GLY A 101 9.63 -17.27 4.39
CA GLY A 101 9.94 -18.56 4.99
C GLY A 101 11.44 -18.84 5.13
N VAL A 102 12.29 -18.30 4.24
CA VAL A 102 13.75 -18.44 4.33
C VAL A 102 14.30 -17.88 5.63
N ALA A 103 13.87 -16.70 6.03
CA ALA A 103 14.30 -16.09 7.29
C ALA A 103 13.72 -16.83 8.49
N LEU A 104 12.45 -17.23 8.42
CA LEU A 104 11.74 -17.85 9.53
C LEU A 104 12.21 -19.26 9.85
N HIS A 105 12.46 -20.09 8.83
CA HIS A 105 13.03 -21.42 9.07
C HIS A 105 14.44 -21.34 9.63
N ARG A 106 15.26 -20.38 9.17
CA ARG A 106 16.58 -20.12 9.78
C ARG A 106 16.45 -19.69 11.24
N LEU A 107 15.47 -18.87 11.58
CA LEU A 107 15.18 -18.52 12.96
C LEU A 107 14.82 -19.76 13.79
N LEU A 108 13.94 -20.62 13.29
CA LEU A 108 13.56 -21.87 13.97
C LEU A 108 14.74 -22.83 14.13
N ALA A 109 15.65 -22.90 13.15
CA ALA A 109 16.87 -23.71 13.23
C ALA A 109 17.80 -23.32 14.39
N ARG A 110 17.70 -22.07 14.88
CA ARG A 110 18.41 -21.60 16.10
C ARG A 110 17.80 -22.11 17.41
N ARG A 111 16.89 -23.10 17.34
CA ARG A 111 16.22 -23.73 18.48
C ARG A 111 15.42 -22.75 19.34
N VAL A 112 14.71 -21.83 18.70
CA VAL A 112 13.73 -20.98 19.39
C VAL A 112 12.67 -21.85 20.04
N ARG A 113 12.39 -21.62 21.33
CA ARG A 113 11.45 -22.44 22.12
C ARG A 113 10.00 -22.32 21.62
N SER A 114 9.59 -21.10 21.26
CA SER A 114 8.23 -20.79 20.80
C SER A 114 8.22 -19.53 19.93
N LEU A 115 7.45 -19.55 18.85
CA LEU A 115 7.15 -18.39 18.02
C LEU A 115 5.65 -18.09 18.12
N LEU A 116 5.30 -16.94 18.68
CA LEU A 116 3.92 -16.47 18.78
C LEU A 116 3.74 -15.26 17.86
N LEU A 117 2.77 -15.33 16.95
CA LEU A 117 2.41 -14.23 16.07
C LEU A 117 1.01 -13.74 16.43
N THR A 118 0.89 -12.46 16.72
CA THR A 118 -0.37 -11.82 17.10
C THR A 118 -0.58 -10.56 16.28
N SER A 119 -1.71 -10.46 15.58
CA SER A 119 -2.14 -9.22 14.92
C SER A 119 -3.65 -9.27 14.67
N GLY A 120 -4.29 -8.10 14.68
CA GLY A 120 -5.73 -7.96 14.43
C GLY A 120 -6.13 -8.12 12.95
N THR A 121 -5.17 -8.22 12.03
CA THR A 121 -5.44 -8.28 10.58
C THR A 121 -4.76 -9.47 9.89
N LEU A 122 -4.53 -10.58 10.61
CA LEU A 122 -3.87 -11.78 10.06
C LEU A 122 -4.79 -12.65 9.19
N SER A 123 -6.11 -12.49 9.29
CA SER A 123 -7.07 -13.29 8.54
C SER A 123 -6.99 -13.01 7.03
N PRO A 124 -7.05 -14.03 6.15
CA PRO A 124 -7.20 -15.46 6.45
C PRO A 124 -5.89 -16.13 6.96
N LEU A 125 -5.98 -16.85 8.09
CA LEU A 125 -4.81 -17.44 8.76
C LEU A 125 -4.08 -18.49 7.91
N ASP A 126 -4.80 -19.28 7.12
CA ASP A 126 -4.19 -20.31 6.25
C ASP A 126 -3.32 -19.66 5.17
N SER A 127 -3.79 -18.57 4.58
CA SER A 127 -3.04 -17.81 3.58
C SER A 127 -1.78 -17.19 4.20
N PHE A 128 -1.89 -16.69 5.42
CA PHE A 128 -0.75 -16.12 6.15
C PHE A 128 0.28 -17.19 6.51
N ALA A 129 -0.16 -18.35 7.00
CA ALA A 129 0.71 -19.48 7.30
C ALA A 129 1.46 -19.98 6.06
N ALA A 130 0.77 -20.06 4.92
CA ALA A 130 1.34 -20.43 3.63
C ALA A 130 2.40 -19.41 3.15
N GLU A 131 2.15 -18.12 3.30
CA GLU A 131 3.08 -17.04 2.94
C GLU A 131 4.38 -17.14 3.75
N LEU A 132 4.27 -17.37 5.06
CA LEU A 132 5.41 -17.59 5.96
C LEU A 132 6.08 -18.96 5.79
N GLN A 133 5.42 -19.89 5.09
CA GLN A 133 5.83 -21.30 4.94
C GLN A 133 6.00 -22.01 6.29
N LEU A 134 5.26 -21.55 7.29
CA LEU A 134 5.28 -22.12 8.63
C LEU A 134 3.99 -22.87 8.93
N GLY A 135 4.11 -24.03 9.58
CA GLY A 135 2.97 -24.70 10.20
C GLY A 135 2.72 -24.11 11.59
N PHE A 136 1.55 -23.51 11.80
CA PHE A 136 1.09 -23.11 13.13
C PHE A 136 0.27 -24.23 13.75
N LYS A 137 0.80 -24.84 14.83
CA LYS A 137 0.09 -25.88 15.58
C LYS A 137 -1.19 -25.35 16.25
N HIS A 138 -1.13 -24.10 16.70
CA HIS A 138 -2.22 -23.41 17.38
C HIS A 138 -2.57 -22.17 16.59
N THR A 139 -3.82 -22.06 16.20
CA THR A 139 -4.41 -20.88 15.56
C THR A 139 -5.63 -20.46 16.38
N LEU A 140 -5.82 -19.16 16.53
CA LEU A 140 -6.95 -18.59 17.25
C LEU A 140 -7.43 -17.38 16.46
N GLU A 141 -8.70 -17.40 16.06
CA GLU A 141 -9.41 -16.27 15.50
C GLU A 141 -10.62 -16.00 16.40
N ASN A 142 -10.56 -14.88 17.12
CA ASN A 142 -11.66 -14.49 17.99
C ASN A 142 -12.73 -13.76 17.18
N PRO A 143 -14.02 -13.90 17.54
CA PRO A 143 -15.09 -13.13 16.91
C PRO A 143 -14.85 -11.64 17.10
N HIS A 144 -15.36 -10.85 16.16
CA HIS A 144 -15.26 -9.41 16.21
C HIS A 144 -15.94 -8.85 17.47
N ILE A 145 -15.29 -7.93 18.18
CA ILE A 145 -15.78 -7.37 19.46
C ILE A 145 -16.94 -6.38 19.22
N VAL A 146 -17.09 -5.89 17.99
CA VAL A 146 -18.08 -4.89 17.61
C VAL A 146 -19.25 -5.56 16.88
N GLU A 147 -20.45 -5.30 17.37
CA GLU A 147 -21.70 -5.79 16.81
C GLU A 147 -22.09 -5.02 15.53
N GLN A 148 -22.84 -5.66 14.64
CA GLN A 148 -23.20 -5.10 13.33
C GLN A 148 -23.98 -3.78 13.42
N HIS A 149 -24.73 -3.56 14.50
CA HIS A 149 -25.47 -2.31 14.71
C HIS A 149 -24.57 -1.12 15.08
N GLN A 150 -23.33 -1.38 15.51
CA GLN A 150 -22.40 -0.34 15.94
C GLN A 150 -21.61 0.25 14.75
N VAL A 151 -21.48 -0.48 13.64
CA VAL A 151 -20.69 -0.07 12.47
C VAL A 151 -21.49 -0.25 11.19
N TRP A 152 -21.59 0.81 10.41
CA TRP A 152 -22.07 0.75 9.04
C TRP A 152 -20.89 0.73 8.07
N VAL A 153 -20.90 -0.20 7.12
CA VAL A 153 -19.92 -0.28 6.02
C VAL A 153 -20.70 -0.30 4.72
N GLY A 154 -20.35 0.58 3.78
CA GLY A 154 -20.99 0.64 2.47
C GLY A 154 -20.05 1.16 1.40
N VAL A 155 -20.37 0.80 0.14
CA VAL A 155 -19.67 1.29 -1.04
C VAL A 155 -20.50 2.42 -1.66
N VAL A 156 -19.85 3.54 -1.95
CA VAL A 156 -20.47 4.69 -2.63
C VAL A 156 -20.00 4.68 -4.08
N PRO A 157 -20.83 4.20 -5.03
CA PRO A 157 -20.37 3.96 -6.40
C PRO A 157 -20.32 5.24 -7.25
N SER A 158 -21.07 6.27 -6.85
CA SER A 158 -21.23 7.51 -7.62
C SER A 158 -21.30 8.73 -6.72
N GLY A 159 -20.80 9.87 -7.23
CA GLY A 159 -20.86 11.15 -6.55
C GLY A 159 -22.19 11.89 -6.77
N PRO A 160 -22.32 13.10 -6.23
CA PRO A 160 -23.58 13.85 -6.25
C PRO A 160 -24.09 14.22 -7.65
N THR A 161 -23.24 14.25 -8.68
CA THR A 161 -23.67 14.50 -10.07
C THR A 161 -23.94 13.19 -10.84
N GLY A 162 -23.87 12.05 -10.15
CA GLY A 162 -24.00 10.72 -10.73
C GLY A 162 -22.73 10.22 -11.43
N ALA A 163 -21.59 10.92 -11.33
CA ALA A 163 -20.35 10.44 -11.89
C ALA A 163 -19.82 9.24 -11.09
N SER A 164 -19.27 8.24 -11.78
CA SER A 164 -18.70 7.07 -11.11
C SER A 164 -17.47 7.44 -10.29
N LEU A 165 -17.46 7.03 -9.02
CA LEU A 165 -16.33 7.17 -8.11
C LEU A 165 -15.37 5.99 -8.28
N ASN A 166 -14.65 6.01 -9.40
CA ASN A 166 -13.63 5.01 -9.71
C ASN A 166 -12.22 5.63 -9.59
N SER A 167 -11.43 5.19 -8.63
CA SER A 167 -10.05 5.66 -8.41
C SER A 167 -8.99 4.92 -9.25
N SER A 168 -9.39 4.17 -10.29
CA SER A 168 -8.45 3.51 -11.20
C SER A 168 -7.52 4.50 -11.91
N TYR A 169 -6.41 4.01 -12.46
CA TYR A 169 -5.47 4.84 -13.22
C TYR A 169 -6.15 5.62 -14.35
N ALA A 170 -7.11 5.00 -15.04
CA ALA A 170 -7.79 5.59 -16.19
C ALA A 170 -8.73 6.77 -15.84
N SER A 171 -9.30 6.76 -14.63
CA SER A 171 -10.35 7.70 -14.23
C SER A 171 -9.91 8.73 -13.18
N ARG A 172 -8.93 8.39 -12.33
CA ARG A 172 -8.53 9.21 -11.15
C ARG A 172 -7.97 10.59 -11.49
N SER A 173 -7.47 10.78 -12.71
CA SER A 173 -6.93 12.06 -13.19
C SER A 173 -8.00 12.96 -13.81
N THR A 174 -9.20 12.44 -14.07
CA THR A 174 -10.27 13.21 -14.69
C THR A 174 -10.81 14.25 -13.73
N GLN A 175 -11.11 15.45 -14.25
CA GLN A 175 -11.70 16.53 -13.47
C GLN A 175 -13.04 16.11 -12.86
N ARG A 176 -13.90 15.44 -13.65
CA ARG A 176 -15.20 14.95 -13.21
C ARG A 176 -15.10 14.03 -11.98
N TYR A 177 -14.14 13.11 -11.96
CA TYR A 177 -13.91 12.24 -10.79
C TYR A 177 -13.53 13.05 -9.55
N ARG A 178 -12.58 14.00 -9.69
CA ARG A 178 -12.13 14.83 -8.57
C ARG A 178 -13.25 15.71 -8.04
N ASP A 179 -14.05 16.31 -8.92
CA ASP A 179 -15.19 17.13 -8.55
C ASP A 179 -16.22 16.32 -7.75
N ASP A 180 -16.63 15.15 -8.26
CA ASP A 180 -17.64 14.32 -7.60
C ASP A 180 -17.15 13.71 -6.30
N LEU A 181 -15.88 13.27 -6.23
CA LEU A 181 -15.26 12.81 -4.98
C LEU A 181 -15.25 13.93 -3.93
N GLY A 182 -14.81 15.12 -4.32
CA GLY A 182 -14.77 16.28 -3.43
C GLY A 182 -16.16 16.69 -2.94
N ASN A 183 -17.15 16.71 -3.83
CA ASN A 183 -18.55 16.99 -3.47
C ASN A 183 -19.15 15.91 -2.56
N ALA A 184 -18.81 14.64 -2.76
CA ALA A 184 -19.19 13.58 -1.84
C ALA A 184 -18.57 13.81 -0.45
N LEU A 185 -17.29 14.19 -0.39
CA LEU A 185 -16.59 14.50 0.87
C LEU A 185 -17.18 15.73 1.59
N VAL A 186 -17.69 16.74 0.88
CA VAL A 186 -18.45 17.84 1.50
C VAL A 186 -19.68 17.29 2.23
N ASN A 187 -20.42 16.36 1.63
CA ASN A 187 -21.59 15.75 2.26
C ASN A 187 -21.20 14.91 3.48
N PHE A 188 -20.11 14.13 3.40
CA PHE A 188 -19.59 13.39 4.55
C PHE A 188 -19.12 14.32 5.67
N ALA A 189 -18.37 15.38 5.35
CA ALA A 189 -17.91 16.37 6.33
C ALA A 189 -19.09 17.02 7.07
N ARG A 190 -20.22 17.24 6.38
CA ARG A 190 -21.45 17.76 7.00
C ARG A 190 -22.17 16.73 7.87
N ALA A 191 -22.24 15.47 7.44
CA ALA A 191 -23.07 14.45 8.09
C ALA A 191 -22.35 13.73 9.25
N VAL A 192 -21.03 13.56 9.16
CA VAL A 192 -20.23 12.85 10.16
C VAL A 192 -19.90 13.79 11.32
N PRO A 193 -20.25 13.46 12.58
CA PRO A 193 -19.86 14.26 13.74
C PRO A 193 -18.35 14.16 14.02
N ASP A 194 -17.78 15.12 14.74
CA ASP A 194 -16.38 15.10 15.20
C ASP A 194 -15.34 14.77 14.09
N GLY A 195 -14.62 13.65 14.20
CA GLY A 195 -13.52 13.26 13.33
C GLY A 195 -13.93 12.49 12.08
N LEU A 196 -13.52 13.01 10.92
CA LEU A 196 -13.58 12.33 9.62
C LEU A 196 -12.16 11.99 9.14
N LEU A 197 -11.91 10.74 8.80
CA LEU A 197 -10.65 10.29 8.21
C LEU A 197 -10.85 9.97 6.73
N VAL A 198 -9.99 10.49 5.86
CA VAL A 198 -10.07 10.29 4.40
C VAL A 198 -8.76 9.70 3.91
N PHE A 199 -8.78 8.41 3.58
CA PHE A 199 -7.61 7.67 3.11
C PHE A 199 -7.56 7.59 1.59
N PHE A 200 -6.48 8.12 1.02
CA PHE A 200 -6.15 7.99 -0.39
C PHE A 200 -5.22 6.81 -0.65
N PRO A 201 -5.22 6.25 -1.88
CA PRO A 201 -4.34 5.13 -2.21
C PRO A 201 -2.85 5.52 -2.34
N ALA A 202 -2.55 6.80 -2.59
CA ALA A 202 -1.17 7.31 -2.72
C ALA A 202 -1.10 8.82 -2.46
N TYR A 203 0.06 9.32 -2.01
CA TYR A 203 0.30 10.76 -1.80
C TYR A 203 0.08 11.58 -3.06
N SER A 204 0.49 11.08 -4.24
CA SER A 204 0.29 11.80 -5.51
C SER A 204 -1.19 12.02 -5.84
N VAL A 205 -2.04 11.03 -5.55
CA VAL A 205 -3.49 11.13 -5.75
C VAL A 205 -4.09 12.12 -4.76
N MET A 206 -3.70 12.04 -3.48
CA MET A 206 -4.13 12.98 -2.45
C MET A 206 -3.77 14.42 -2.83
N THR A 207 -2.49 14.70 -3.08
CA THR A 207 -1.99 16.04 -3.44
C THR A 207 -2.75 16.59 -4.65
N SER A 208 -2.89 15.79 -5.71
CA SER A 208 -3.59 16.22 -6.92
C SER A 208 -5.08 16.52 -6.69
N CYS A 209 -5.77 15.76 -5.84
CA CYS A 209 -7.16 16.05 -5.48
C CYS A 209 -7.27 17.33 -4.63
N LEU A 210 -6.37 17.49 -3.65
CA LEU A 210 -6.36 18.66 -2.77
C LEU A 210 -6.06 19.95 -3.54
N GLU A 211 -5.11 19.93 -4.47
CA GLU A 211 -4.82 21.05 -5.37
C GLU A 211 -6.04 21.41 -6.22
N HIS A 212 -6.69 20.41 -6.80
CA HIS A 212 -7.92 20.58 -7.57
C HIS A 212 -9.05 21.20 -6.76
N TRP A 213 -9.25 20.76 -5.52
CA TRP A 213 -10.32 21.26 -4.64
C TRP A 213 -10.08 22.65 -4.07
N LYS A 214 -8.82 23.07 -3.98
CA LYS A 214 -8.41 24.42 -3.54
C LYS A 214 -8.49 25.44 -4.67
N ALA A 215 -8.51 25.00 -5.94
CA ALA A 215 -8.63 25.89 -7.07
C ALA A 215 -9.98 26.64 -7.04
N PRO A 216 -10.01 27.93 -7.39
CA PRO A 216 -11.24 28.70 -7.44
C PRO A 216 -12.16 28.14 -8.54
N PRO A 217 -13.47 28.00 -8.30
CA PRO A 217 -14.41 27.56 -9.31
C PRO A 217 -14.50 28.55 -10.48
N ALA A 218 -14.59 28.05 -11.71
CA ALA A 218 -14.70 28.89 -12.92
C ALA A 218 -15.95 29.79 -12.93
N LEU A 219 -17.05 29.35 -12.29
CA LEU A 219 -18.31 30.08 -12.21
C LEU A 219 -18.42 30.98 -10.96
N GLY A 220 -17.33 31.13 -10.20
CA GLY A 220 -17.33 31.82 -8.91
C GLY A 220 -17.95 31.02 -7.78
N GLY A 221 -17.85 31.56 -6.56
CA GLY A 221 -18.32 30.90 -5.33
C GLY A 221 -17.22 30.15 -4.58
N ALA A 222 -17.62 29.48 -3.49
CA ALA A 222 -16.70 28.73 -2.65
C ALA A 222 -16.18 27.47 -3.34
N SER A 223 -14.87 27.29 -3.32
CA SER A 223 -14.18 26.07 -3.72
C SER A 223 -14.66 24.85 -2.93
N VAL A 224 -14.42 23.66 -3.46
CA VAL A 224 -14.73 22.41 -2.76
C VAL A 224 -14.00 22.36 -1.41
N TRP A 225 -12.75 22.80 -1.38
CA TRP A 225 -11.95 22.84 -0.16
C TRP A 225 -12.58 23.75 0.91
N GLU A 226 -12.97 24.97 0.56
CA GLU A 226 -13.64 25.89 1.49
C GLU A 226 -14.96 25.32 2.02
N ARG A 227 -15.71 24.62 1.14
CA ARG A 227 -16.95 23.94 1.54
C ARG A 227 -16.71 22.79 2.52
N ILE A 228 -15.60 22.05 2.40
CA ILE A 228 -15.20 21.06 3.41
C ILE A 228 -14.82 21.77 4.71
N CYS A 229 -13.99 22.82 4.62
CA CYS A 229 -13.49 23.58 5.76
C CYS A 229 -14.60 24.25 6.58
N ARG A 230 -15.73 24.55 5.95
CA ARG A 230 -16.94 25.07 6.62
C ARG A 230 -17.49 24.10 7.68
N TYR A 231 -17.31 22.79 7.50
CA TYR A 231 -17.84 21.77 8.41
C TYR A 231 -16.75 21.11 9.27
N LYS A 232 -15.54 20.96 8.73
CA LYS A 232 -14.43 20.27 9.39
C LYS A 232 -13.11 20.99 9.18
N ALA A 233 -12.36 21.24 10.26
CA ALA A 233 -11.02 21.79 10.16
C ALA A 233 -10.05 20.77 9.54
N PRO A 234 -9.34 21.11 8.45
CA PRO A 234 -8.52 20.15 7.74
C PRO A 234 -7.14 19.94 8.37
N VAL A 235 -6.66 18.71 8.29
CA VAL A 235 -5.28 18.29 8.54
C VAL A 235 -4.86 17.38 7.38
N VAL A 236 -3.63 17.53 6.91
CA VAL A 236 -3.08 16.73 5.80
C VAL A 236 -1.85 16.00 6.28
N GLU A 237 -1.76 14.71 5.96
CA GLU A 237 -0.60 13.89 6.32
C GLU A 237 0.69 14.44 5.69
N PRO A 238 1.72 14.77 6.50
CA PRO A 238 3.00 15.22 5.96
C PRO A 238 3.78 14.05 5.35
N ARG A 239 4.60 14.34 4.33
CA ARG A 239 5.47 13.35 3.68
C ARG A 239 6.67 12.98 4.55
N GLU A 240 7.18 13.93 5.34
CA GLU A 240 8.30 13.73 6.24
C GLU A 240 7.84 13.04 7.52
N ALA A 241 8.64 12.09 8.03
CA ALA A 241 8.31 11.39 9.27
C ALA A 241 8.39 12.30 10.50
N ALA A 242 9.33 13.25 10.51
CA ALA A 242 9.56 14.18 11.61
C ALA A 242 8.35 15.09 11.90
N SER A 243 7.59 15.47 10.87
CA SER A 243 6.43 16.36 10.98
C SER A 243 5.15 15.65 11.40
N PHE A 244 5.15 14.31 11.39
CA PHE A 244 3.95 13.52 11.61
C PHE A 244 3.35 13.66 13.02
N PRO A 245 4.14 13.66 14.12
CA PRO A 245 3.59 13.87 15.45
C PRO A 245 2.87 15.22 15.61
N ALA A 246 3.40 16.28 14.97
CA ALA A 246 2.79 17.61 15.02
C ALA A 246 1.42 17.66 14.33
N ALA A 247 1.27 17.00 13.18
CA ALA A 247 -0.02 16.91 12.49
C ALA A 247 -1.10 16.22 13.32
N ILE A 248 -0.72 15.25 14.15
CA ILE A 248 -1.65 14.52 15.00
C ILE A 248 -2.08 15.35 16.19
N LEU A 249 -1.15 16.10 16.79
CA LEU A 249 -1.48 17.05 17.85
C LEU A 249 -2.41 18.15 17.31
N ASP A 250 -2.14 18.66 16.11
CA ASP A 250 -3.02 19.63 15.42
C ASP A 250 -4.42 19.06 15.19
N TYR A 251 -4.52 17.81 14.72
CA TYR A 251 -5.81 17.14 14.55
C TYR A 251 -6.61 17.00 15.85
N LYS A 252 -5.95 16.57 16.93
CA LYS A 252 -6.60 16.45 18.25
C LYS A 252 -7.04 17.81 18.77
N ALA A 253 -6.19 18.82 18.70
CA ALA A 253 -6.53 20.18 19.11
C ALA A 253 -7.75 20.72 18.35
N LYS A 254 -7.85 20.45 17.04
CA LYS A 254 -9.01 20.82 16.22
C LYS A 254 -10.30 20.05 16.55
N LEU A 255 -10.20 18.84 17.10
CA LEU A 255 -11.36 18.07 17.56
C LEU A 255 -11.88 18.56 18.92
N ASP A 256 -10.98 19.06 19.76
CA ASP A 256 -11.28 19.54 21.10
C ASP A 256 -11.75 21.01 21.11
N ASP A 257 -11.56 21.75 20.02
CA ASP A 257 -12.03 23.12 19.87
C ASP A 257 -13.56 23.17 19.65
N PRO A 258 -14.35 23.71 20.61
CA PRO A 258 -15.80 23.77 20.51
C PRO A 258 -16.30 24.77 19.44
N ALA A 259 -15.43 25.67 18.95
CA ALA A 259 -15.78 26.56 17.84
C ALA A 259 -15.78 25.84 16.48
N LEU A 260 -15.18 24.65 16.40
CA LEU A 260 -15.11 23.85 15.19
C LEU A 260 -16.19 22.74 15.21
N GLY A 261 -16.76 22.45 14.04
CA GLY A 261 -17.68 21.31 13.87
C GLY A 261 -16.99 19.94 13.90
N GLY A 262 -15.72 19.87 14.29
CA GLY A 262 -14.83 18.72 14.22
C GLY A 262 -13.69 18.91 13.19
N ALA A 263 -12.95 17.83 12.93
CA ALA A 263 -11.75 17.85 12.10
C ALA A 263 -11.77 16.76 11.02
N VAL A 264 -11.14 17.04 9.87
CA VAL A 264 -10.93 16.07 8.80
C VAL A 264 -9.44 15.81 8.59
N PHE A 265 -9.03 14.55 8.62
CA PHE A 265 -7.65 14.15 8.36
C PHE A 265 -7.54 13.49 6.98
N PHE A 266 -6.85 14.14 6.05
CA PHE A 266 -6.51 13.56 4.76
C PHE A 266 -5.19 12.78 4.88
N ALA A 267 -5.26 11.47 4.67
CA ALA A 267 -4.18 10.53 4.90
C ALA A 267 -4.00 9.58 3.71
N VAL A 268 -2.95 8.78 3.74
CA VAL A 268 -2.66 7.78 2.70
C VAL A 268 -2.66 6.38 3.30
N CYS A 269 -3.23 5.40 2.59
CA CYS A 269 -3.11 3.99 2.91
C CYS A 269 -1.63 3.57 2.85
N ARG A 270 -1.17 2.72 3.79
CA ARG A 270 0.26 2.42 4.00
C ARG A 270 1.11 3.65 4.33
N GLY A 271 0.45 4.74 4.72
CA GLY A 271 1.06 5.92 5.30
C GLY A 271 1.17 5.80 6.81
N LYS A 272 1.75 6.82 7.43
CA LYS A 272 2.08 6.83 8.86
C LYS A 272 0.82 6.76 9.73
N VAL A 273 -0.25 7.40 9.24
CA VAL A 273 -1.59 7.38 9.87
C VAL A 273 -2.15 5.95 9.94
N SER A 274 -1.93 5.12 8.91
CA SER A 274 -2.46 3.75 8.89
C SER A 274 -1.65 2.73 9.71
N GLU A 275 -0.43 3.08 10.12
CA GLU A 275 0.48 2.17 10.83
C GLU A 275 0.64 2.49 12.32
N GLY A 276 0.75 3.77 12.68
CA GLY A 276 1.30 4.19 13.98
C GLY A 276 0.31 4.75 15.00
N ILE A 277 -0.95 5.02 14.63
CA ILE A 277 -1.87 5.79 15.49
C ILE A 277 -3.27 5.21 15.48
N ASP A 278 -3.87 5.14 16.66
CA ASP A 278 -5.24 4.70 16.87
C ASP A 278 -6.17 5.92 17.01
N PHE A 279 -7.30 5.88 16.33
CA PHE A 279 -8.31 6.94 16.33
C PHE A 279 -9.58 6.42 17.00
N SER A 280 -9.64 6.54 18.32
CA SER A 280 -10.79 6.08 19.10
C SER A 280 -11.90 7.13 19.16
N ASP A 281 -13.14 6.65 19.14
CA ASP A 281 -14.36 7.42 19.44
C ASP A 281 -14.48 8.71 18.61
N ARG A 282 -14.47 9.90 19.24
CA ARG A 282 -14.63 11.21 18.56
C ARG A 282 -13.60 11.44 17.47
N ALA A 283 -12.40 10.85 17.58
CA ALA A 283 -11.34 11.02 16.61
C ALA A 283 -11.55 10.25 15.29
N GLY A 284 -12.54 9.36 15.20
CA GLY A 284 -12.77 8.51 14.04
C GLY A 284 -14.23 8.14 13.84
N ARG A 285 -15.16 9.10 13.90
CA ARG A 285 -16.59 8.83 13.74
C ARG A 285 -16.98 8.45 12.30
N GLY A 286 -16.15 8.79 11.32
CA GLY A 286 -16.32 8.36 9.93
C GLY A 286 -14.99 8.15 9.21
N VAL A 287 -14.96 7.19 8.29
CA VAL A 287 -13.80 6.84 7.48
C VAL A 287 -14.22 6.71 6.04
N VAL A 288 -13.52 7.41 5.15
CA VAL A 288 -13.70 7.30 3.70
C VAL A 288 -12.41 6.79 3.09
N VAL A 289 -12.47 5.64 2.42
CA VAL A 289 -11.36 5.13 1.60
C VAL A 289 -11.68 5.48 0.15
N THR A 290 -10.93 6.42 -0.42
CA THR A 290 -11.26 6.99 -1.74
C THR A 290 -10.92 6.04 -2.89
N GLY A 291 -10.12 5.02 -2.63
CA GLY A 291 -9.67 4.06 -3.63
C GLY A 291 -8.85 2.93 -3.02
N ILE A 292 -8.75 1.81 -3.74
CA ILE A 292 -8.00 0.65 -3.30
C ILE A 292 -6.49 0.89 -3.56
N PRO A 293 -5.61 0.75 -2.55
CA PRO A 293 -4.17 1.02 -2.65
C PRO A 293 -3.41 -0.13 -3.33
N PHE A 294 -3.73 -0.36 -4.61
CA PHE A 294 -2.97 -1.30 -5.43
C PHE A 294 -1.55 -0.80 -5.66
N SER A 295 -0.56 -1.67 -5.41
CA SER A 295 0.82 -1.42 -5.83
C SER A 295 0.91 -1.33 -7.36
N ALA A 296 1.88 -0.62 -7.91
CA ALA A 296 2.02 -0.53 -9.36
C ALA A 296 2.29 -1.91 -9.97
N THR A 297 1.51 -2.32 -10.98
CA THR A 297 1.66 -3.63 -11.63
C THR A 297 2.97 -3.78 -12.40
N HIS A 298 3.53 -2.65 -12.86
CA HIS A 298 4.82 -2.59 -13.55
C HIS A 298 6.02 -2.50 -12.60
N ASP A 299 5.78 -2.36 -11.29
CA ASP A 299 6.84 -2.41 -10.30
C ASP A 299 7.52 -3.79 -10.40
N PRO A 300 8.85 -3.84 -10.64
CA PRO A 300 9.56 -5.10 -10.76
C PRO A 300 9.38 -6.03 -9.55
N ALA A 301 9.35 -5.49 -8.34
CA ALA A 301 9.19 -6.29 -7.13
C ALA A 301 7.80 -6.94 -7.07
N VAL A 302 6.75 -6.19 -7.44
CA VAL A 302 5.37 -6.72 -7.51
C VAL A 302 5.26 -7.79 -8.59
N ARG A 303 5.81 -7.52 -9.78
CA ARG A 303 5.78 -8.47 -10.90
C ARG A 303 6.51 -9.77 -10.55
N LEU A 304 7.72 -9.66 -10.00
CA LEU A 304 8.54 -10.82 -9.64
C LEU A 304 7.92 -11.62 -8.49
N GLN A 305 7.37 -10.97 -7.46
CA GLN A 305 6.64 -11.65 -6.39
C GLN A 305 5.48 -12.47 -6.93
N ARG A 306 4.67 -11.90 -7.83
CA ARG A 306 3.55 -12.61 -8.47
C ARG A 306 4.03 -13.83 -9.24
N GLN A 307 5.12 -13.69 -9.99
CA GLN A 307 5.73 -14.80 -10.73
C GLN A 307 6.25 -15.91 -9.80
N VAL A 308 6.93 -15.55 -8.70
CA VAL A 308 7.40 -16.52 -7.70
C VAL A 308 6.23 -17.32 -7.13
N LEU A 309 5.15 -16.65 -6.74
CA LEU A 309 3.96 -17.31 -6.20
C LEU A 309 3.29 -18.24 -7.23
N ASP A 310 3.19 -17.80 -8.48
CA ASP A 310 2.63 -18.63 -9.56
C ASP A 310 3.51 -19.85 -9.90
N ASP A 311 4.85 -19.69 -9.88
CA ASP A 311 5.81 -20.78 -10.05
C ASP A 311 5.68 -21.82 -8.93
N GLU A 312 5.55 -21.36 -7.69
CA GLU A 312 5.41 -22.22 -6.52
C GLU A 312 4.06 -22.94 -6.49
N LEU A 313 2.98 -22.27 -6.92
CA LEU A 313 1.67 -22.89 -7.08
C LEU A 313 1.70 -23.99 -8.15
N ARG A 314 2.35 -23.75 -9.30
CA ARG A 314 2.56 -24.76 -10.36
C ARG A 314 3.41 -25.95 -9.91
N SER A 315 4.35 -25.71 -9.01
CA SER A 315 5.26 -26.75 -8.50
C SER A 315 4.56 -27.72 -7.53
N GLY A 316 3.37 -27.37 -7.03
CA GLY A 316 2.54 -28.26 -6.22
C GLY A 316 3.27 -28.78 -4.98
N PRO A 317 3.22 -30.08 -4.67
CA PRO A 317 3.87 -30.66 -3.49
C PRO A 317 5.41 -30.49 -3.46
N SER A 318 6.03 -30.29 -4.64
CA SER A 318 7.48 -30.07 -4.77
C SER A 318 7.89 -28.60 -4.54
N GLY A 319 6.92 -27.69 -4.46
CA GLY A 319 7.13 -26.28 -4.19
C GLY A 319 7.33 -25.97 -2.70
N LEU A 320 7.81 -24.76 -2.43
CA LEU A 320 8.04 -24.16 -1.12
C LEU A 320 6.73 -24.06 -0.28
N THR A 321 5.57 -24.00 -0.93
CA THR A 321 4.27 -23.91 -0.26
C THR A 321 3.56 -25.26 -0.17
N ARG A 322 4.18 -26.36 -0.66
CA ARG A 322 3.61 -27.72 -0.72
C ARG A 322 2.19 -27.75 -1.33
N GLY A 323 1.94 -26.91 -2.34
CA GLY A 323 0.65 -26.81 -3.02
C GLY A 323 -0.44 -26.05 -2.24
N LYS A 324 -0.14 -25.49 -1.06
CA LYS A 324 -1.07 -24.69 -0.25
C LYS A 324 -0.84 -23.18 -0.39
N GLY A 325 -0.36 -22.72 -1.55
CA GLY A 325 -0.05 -21.33 -1.83
C GLY A 325 -1.24 -20.53 -2.39
N VAL A 326 -1.05 -19.21 -2.48
CA VAL A 326 -1.94 -18.30 -3.22
C VAL A 326 -1.33 -18.00 -4.60
N SER A 327 -2.17 -17.72 -5.60
CA SER A 327 -1.65 -17.20 -6.88
C SER A 327 -1.11 -15.78 -6.72
N GLY A 328 -0.28 -15.34 -7.66
CA GLY A 328 0.21 -13.97 -7.71
C GLY A 328 -0.93 -12.95 -7.75
N GLU A 329 -2.01 -13.25 -8.48
CA GLU A 329 -3.19 -12.38 -8.53
C GLU A 329 -3.93 -12.31 -7.20
N GLN A 330 -4.16 -13.46 -6.55
CA GLN A 330 -4.80 -13.51 -5.25
C GLN A 330 -3.98 -12.75 -4.21
N TRP A 331 -2.66 -12.96 -4.17
CA TRP A 331 -1.76 -12.20 -3.31
C TRP A 331 -1.85 -10.71 -3.58
N TYR A 332 -1.84 -10.28 -4.84
CA TYR A 332 -1.90 -8.87 -5.22
C TYR A 332 -3.18 -8.19 -4.72
N VAL A 333 -4.34 -8.85 -4.87
CA VAL A 333 -5.62 -8.38 -4.32
C VAL A 333 -5.61 -8.38 -2.80
N GLN A 334 -5.10 -9.44 -2.16
CA GLN A 334 -5.00 -9.54 -0.70
C GLN A 334 -4.13 -8.43 -0.10
N GLN A 335 -3.00 -8.07 -0.72
CA GLN A 335 -2.13 -6.99 -0.25
C GLN A 335 -2.84 -5.63 -0.27
N ALA A 336 -3.70 -5.40 -1.26
CA ALA A 336 -4.49 -4.19 -1.32
C ALA A 336 -5.60 -4.18 -0.25
N ALA A 337 -6.31 -5.30 -0.09
CA ALA A 337 -7.33 -5.46 0.95
C ALA A 337 -6.76 -5.33 2.38
N ARG A 338 -5.59 -5.93 2.65
CA ARG A 338 -4.88 -5.82 3.94
C ARG A 338 -4.58 -4.36 4.28
N ALA A 339 -4.13 -3.56 3.32
CA ALA A 339 -3.86 -2.14 3.54
C ALA A 339 -5.12 -1.33 3.86
N VAL A 340 -6.25 -1.63 3.21
CA VAL A 340 -7.55 -1.03 3.54
C VAL A 340 -7.99 -1.43 4.94
N ASN A 341 -7.90 -2.72 5.27
CA ASN A 341 -8.26 -3.22 6.60
C ASN A 341 -7.36 -2.65 7.71
N GLN A 342 -6.07 -2.44 7.43
CA GLN A 342 -5.16 -1.78 8.37
C GLN A 342 -5.57 -0.35 8.64
N ALA A 343 -5.98 0.41 7.62
CA ALA A 343 -6.47 1.77 7.79
C ALA A 343 -7.79 1.78 8.59
N MET A 344 -8.76 0.94 8.24
CA MET A 344 -10.07 0.88 8.92
C MET A 344 -9.97 0.35 10.36
N GLY A 345 -9.10 -0.64 10.61
CA GLY A 345 -8.91 -1.27 11.93
C GLY A 345 -8.28 -0.37 13.00
N ARG A 346 -7.88 0.86 12.65
CA ARG A 346 -7.44 1.89 13.62
C ARG A 346 -8.59 2.65 14.27
N ILE A 347 -9.78 2.55 13.69
CA ILE A 347 -10.98 3.25 14.17
C ILE A 347 -11.86 2.34 15.03
N ILE A 348 -12.02 1.08 14.61
CA ILE A 348 -13.00 0.16 15.18
C ILE A 348 -12.36 -0.66 16.30
N ARG A 349 -12.40 -0.20 17.56
CA ARG A 349 -11.71 -0.91 18.67
C ARG A 349 -12.44 -1.06 20.00
N HIS A 350 -13.51 -0.33 20.31
CA HIS A 350 -14.11 -0.41 21.65
C HIS A 350 -15.57 -0.86 21.64
N ARG A 351 -15.89 -1.83 22.50
CA ARG A 351 -17.24 -2.38 22.73
C ARG A 351 -18.27 -1.31 23.12
N TRP A 352 -17.82 -0.25 23.78
CA TRP A 352 -18.69 0.77 24.37
C TRP A 352 -18.60 2.16 23.71
N GLY A 353 -17.60 2.41 22.86
CA GLY A 353 -17.29 3.75 22.30
C GLY A 353 -18.23 4.23 21.19
N LEU A 354 -19.30 3.49 20.90
CA LEU A 354 -20.31 3.88 19.90
C LEU A 354 -21.68 4.13 20.53
N ARG A 355 -21.83 3.88 21.84
CA ARG A 355 -22.90 4.51 22.62
C ARG A 355 -22.41 5.90 22.99
N GLY A 356 -23.15 6.93 22.58
CA GLY A 356 -22.85 8.30 23.01
C GLY A 356 -22.69 8.31 24.53
N GLU A 357 -21.59 8.90 25.01
CA GLU A 357 -21.46 9.25 26.41
C GLU A 357 -22.52 10.32 26.72
N GLY A 358 -23.64 9.82 27.21
CA GLY A 358 -24.74 10.59 27.76
C GLY A 358 -25.44 9.67 28.75
N ASP A 359 -24.74 9.33 29.84
CA ASP A 359 -25.35 9.02 31.14
C ASP A 359 -24.24 8.80 32.18
N GLY A 360 -23.77 9.92 32.71
CA GLY A 360 -22.97 10.02 33.92
C GLY A 360 -23.59 11.07 34.84
N CYS A 361 -24.63 10.67 35.57
CA CYS A 361 -25.21 11.35 36.75
C CYS A 361 -25.78 12.78 36.58
N ALA A 362 -27.09 12.89 36.34
CA ALA A 362 -27.94 13.86 37.04
C ALA A 362 -29.44 13.49 36.94
N GLY A 363 -30.09 13.41 38.11
CA GLY A 363 -31.50 13.63 38.43
C GLY A 363 -32.62 13.46 37.38
N ALA A 364 -33.56 12.58 37.75
CA ALA A 364 -35.02 12.65 37.50
C ALA A 364 -35.56 13.82 36.64
N HIS A 365 -36.08 13.51 35.46
CA HIS A 365 -37.47 13.74 35.01
C HIS A 365 -37.58 13.35 33.52
N GLY A 366 -38.75 12.90 33.09
CA GLY A 366 -38.94 12.18 31.83
C GLY A 366 -38.96 13.03 30.57
N GLY A 367 -38.94 12.36 29.42
CA GLY A 367 -39.33 12.96 28.14
C GLY A 367 -38.53 12.50 26.92
N VAL A 368 -39.18 11.68 26.11
CA VAL A 368 -39.10 11.64 24.63
C VAL A 368 -37.82 11.09 23.99
N ARG A 369 -37.96 9.86 23.49
CA ARG A 369 -37.13 9.29 22.40
C ARG A 369 -37.47 10.01 21.09
N THR A 370 -36.46 10.46 20.35
CA THR A 370 -36.59 10.67 18.90
C THR A 370 -35.53 9.87 18.18
N ALA A 371 -36.02 8.93 17.37
CA ALA A 371 -35.28 8.12 16.43
C ALA A 371 -34.85 8.93 15.22
N TRP A 372 -33.64 8.70 14.72
CA TRP A 372 -33.26 8.74 13.30
C TRP A 372 -32.14 7.73 13.07
#